data_AF-A0A4S8M6X7-F1
#
_entry.id   AF-A0A4S8M6X7-F1
#
_cell.length_a   1.000
_cell.length_b   1.000
_cell.length_c   1.000
_cell.angle_alpha   90.00
_cell.angle_beta   90.00
_cell.angle_gamma   90.00
#
_symmetry.space_group_name_H-M   'P 1'
#
loop_
_entity.id
_entity.type
_entity.pdbx_description
1 polymer ?
#
loop_
_entity_poly.entity_id
_entity_poly.type
_entity_poly.pdbx_seq_one_letter_code
_entity_poly.pdbx_strand_id
1 'polypeptide(L)'
;FNVSLGTDTLFAEKLLPDTYPAPIDRCNSTCGFVQNTLKGANNNTNVICANQTANDLIACEQCMFQALVDTNQRMPDPRAGSNPVLTGYGAACTLFNFTLANATKLAIANNWDGPFGMFVPTGGLVVTVGVGAILGVSSIVLLSSM
;
A
#
# COMPACT_ATOMS: atom_id res chain seq x y z
N PHE A 1 23.21 4.10 -1.29
CA PHE A 1 22.06 4.00 -0.37
C PHE A 1 21.28 2.75 -0.72
N ASN A 2 20.97 1.87 0.23
CA ASN A 2 20.27 0.60 -0.03
C ASN A 2 19.19 0.31 1.03
N VAL A 3 18.11 -0.33 0.60
CA VAL A 3 16.96 -0.70 1.43
C VAL A 3 16.63 -2.17 1.20
N SER A 4 16.45 -2.95 2.26
CA SER A 4 16.05 -4.36 2.13
C SER A 4 14.52 -4.51 2.15
N LEU A 5 13.99 -5.27 1.19
CA LEU A 5 12.62 -5.78 1.20
C LEU A 5 12.66 -7.30 1.10
N GLY A 6 12.44 -7.99 2.22
CA GLY A 6 12.57 -9.43 2.27
C GLY A 6 13.99 -9.87 1.92
N THR A 7 14.15 -10.61 0.82
CA THR A 7 15.44 -11.05 0.28
C THR A 7 16.08 -10.06 -0.68
N ASP A 8 15.33 -9.06 -1.14
CA ASP A 8 15.78 -8.15 -2.20
C ASP A 8 16.39 -6.88 -1.62
N THR A 9 17.53 -6.46 -2.18
CA THR A 9 18.15 -5.16 -1.89
C THR A 9 17.77 -4.17 -2.98
N LEU A 10 17.05 -3.13 -2.60
CA LEU A 10 16.66 -2.02 -3.47
C LEU A 10 17.64 -0.86 -3.34
N PHE A 11 18.03 -0.31 -4.50
CA PHE A 11 18.75 0.96 -4.57
C PHE A 11 17.77 2.14 -4.52
N ALA A 12 18.29 3.34 -4.23
CA ALA A 12 17.48 4.55 -4.12
C ALA A 12 16.59 4.81 -5.35
N GLU A 13 17.08 4.56 -6.57
CA GLU A 13 16.30 4.78 -7.79
C GLU A 13 15.14 3.78 -7.98
N LYS A 14 15.17 2.67 -7.23
CA LYS A 14 14.25 1.54 -7.31
C LYS A 14 13.37 1.42 -6.06
N LEU A 15 13.30 2.45 -5.23
CA LEU A 15 12.38 2.51 -4.09
C LEU A 15 10.91 2.51 -4.55
N LEU A 16 10.63 3.14 -5.69
CA LEU A 16 9.30 3.27 -6.26
C LEU A 16 9.08 2.31 -7.44
N PRO A 17 7.80 1.98 -7.78
CA PRO A 17 7.47 1.25 -9.01
C PRO A 17 7.97 1.97 -10.27
N ASP A 18 8.32 1.21 -11.31
CA ASP A 18 8.69 1.79 -12.62
C ASP A 18 7.46 2.18 -13.45
N THR A 19 6.29 1.63 -13.12
CA THR A 19 5.02 1.89 -13.79
C THR A 19 3.90 2.06 -12.77
N TYR A 20 2.95 2.96 -13.07
CA TYR A 20 1.78 3.23 -12.24
C TYR A 20 0.49 2.83 -12.97
N PRO A 21 0.16 1.53 -13.04
CA PRO A 21 -1.12 1.10 -13.60
C PRO A 21 -2.29 1.54 -12.72
N ALA A 22 -3.51 1.56 -13.26
CA ALA A 22 -4.70 1.71 -12.43
C ALA A 22 -4.70 0.66 -11.30
N PRO A 23 -4.97 1.04 -10.04
CA PRO A 23 -5.62 2.28 -9.60
C PRO A 23 -4.66 3.37 -9.11
N ILE A 24 -3.34 3.13 -9.19
CA ILE A 24 -2.29 4.02 -8.64
C ILE A 24 -1.79 5.04 -9.68
N ASP A 25 -2.34 5.05 -10.89
CA ASP A 25 -2.03 5.98 -11.98
C ASP A 25 -2.22 7.45 -11.57
N ARG A 26 -3.22 7.73 -10.72
CA ARG A 26 -3.45 9.06 -10.14
C ARG A 26 -2.28 9.59 -9.30
N CYS A 27 -1.43 8.70 -8.80
CA CYS A 27 -0.27 9.05 -7.98
C CYS A 27 1.01 9.31 -8.80
N ASN A 28 0.97 9.07 -10.12
CA ASN A 28 2.13 9.16 -11.02
C ASN A 28 2.78 10.55 -11.01
N SER A 29 2.02 11.64 -10.85
CA SER A 29 2.59 13.00 -10.79
C SER A 29 3.52 13.17 -9.57
N THR A 30 2.99 12.89 -8.36
CA THR A 30 3.75 13.00 -7.11
C THR A 30 4.90 12.00 -7.07
N CYS A 31 4.62 10.75 -7.44
CA CYS A 31 5.61 9.69 -7.42
C CYS A 31 6.69 9.84 -8.49
N GLY A 32 6.34 10.35 -9.68
CA GLY A 32 7.28 10.65 -10.75
C GLY A 32 8.25 11.77 -10.37
N PHE A 33 7.78 12.80 -9.65
CA PHE A 33 8.65 13.84 -9.10
C PHE A 33 9.67 13.27 -8.12
N VAL A 34 9.22 12.43 -7.18
CA VAL A 34 10.11 11.76 -6.21
C VAL A 34 11.09 10.84 -6.91
N GLN A 35 10.64 10.06 -7.88
CA GLN A 35 11.48 9.13 -8.63
C GLN A 35 12.56 9.86 -9.43
N ASN A 36 12.22 11.01 -10.03
CA ASN A 36 13.20 11.87 -10.70
C ASN A 36 14.21 12.47 -9.72
N THR A 37 13.76 12.86 -8.52
CA THR A 37 14.64 13.36 -7.46
C THR A 37 15.62 12.27 -6.98
N LEU A 38 15.13 11.05 -6.77
CA LEU A 38 15.94 9.90 -6.36
C LEU A 38 16.96 9.50 -7.45
N LYS A 39 16.54 9.47 -8.72
CA LYS A 39 17.43 9.22 -9.87
C LYS A 39 18.47 10.32 -10.04
N GLY A 40 18.05 11.58 -9.92
CA GLY A 40 18.94 12.76 -10.04
C GLY A 40 19.93 12.90 -8.88
N ALA A 41 19.62 12.32 -7.71
CA ALA A 41 20.48 12.37 -6.54
C ALA A 41 21.81 11.59 -6.71
N ASN A 42 21.92 10.66 -7.67
CA ASN A 42 23.16 9.90 -7.93
C ASN A 42 23.77 9.28 -6.64
N ASN A 43 22.95 8.64 -5.81
CA ASN A 43 23.35 8.09 -4.49
C ASN A 43 23.87 9.11 -3.45
N ASN A 44 23.65 10.42 -3.66
CA ASN A 44 23.96 11.45 -2.67
C ASN A 44 22.99 11.38 -1.49
N THR A 45 23.49 10.94 -0.34
CA THR A 45 22.71 10.74 0.88
C THR A 45 22.12 12.02 1.44
N ASN A 46 22.73 13.20 1.19
CA ASN A 46 22.20 14.48 1.64
C ASN A 46 20.88 14.83 0.94
N VAL A 47 20.76 14.47 -0.34
CA VAL A 47 19.55 14.69 -1.14
C VAL A 47 18.55 13.59 -0.85
N ILE A 48 18.99 12.34 -0.83
CA ILE A 48 18.11 11.18 -0.62
C ILE A 48 17.47 11.24 0.77
N CYS A 49 18.20 11.64 1.81
CA CYS A 49 17.72 11.71 3.19
C CYS A 49 17.30 13.12 3.63
N ALA A 50 17.12 14.04 2.69
CA ALA A 50 16.54 15.34 3.01
C ALA A 50 15.10 15.16 3.53
N ASN A 51 14.71 15.93 4.55
CA ASN A 51 13.36 15.88 5.10
C ASN A 51 12.29 16.13 4.02
N GLN A 52 12.56 16.98 3.03
CA GLN A 52 11.64 17.22 1.93
C GLN A 52 11.43 15.95 1.08
N THR A 53 12.52 15.30 0.65
CA THR A 53 12.46 14.07 -0.15
C THR A 53 11.77 12.94 0.60
N ALA A 54 11.98 12.84 1.90
CA ALA A 54 11.26 11.89 2.73
C ALA A 54 9.75 12.18 2.80
N ASN A 55 9.36 13.45 2.95
CA ASN A 55 7.94 13.85 2.97
C ASN A 55 7.26 13.56 1.64
N ASP A 56 7.94 13.86 0.54
CA ASP A 56 7.41 13.62 -0.81
C ASP A 56 7.30 12.10 -1.07
N LEU A 57 8.27 11.30 -0.59
CA LEU A 57 8.20 9.83 -0.66
C LEU A 57 7.02 9.28 0.15
N ILE A 58 6.85 9.73 1.40
CA ILE A 58 5.70 9.33 2.24
C ILE A 58 4.38 9.73 1.57
N ALA A 59 4.29 10.93 0.99
CA ALA A 59 3.08 11.39 0.30
C ALA A 59 2.75 10.53 -0.94
N CYS A 60 3.76 10.15 -1.71
CA CYS A 60 3.61 9.23 -2.83
C CYS A 60 3.12 7.85 -2.37
N GLU A 61 3.78 7.25 -1.38
CA GLU A 61 3.39 5.94 -0.82
C GLU A 61 1.97 5.98 -0.22
N GLN A 62 1.62 7.07 0.48
CA GLN A 62 0.28 7.28 1.03
C GLN A 62 -0.78 7.35 -0.08
N CYS A 63 -0.49 8.04 -1.18
CA CYS A 63 -1.41 8.11 -2.32
C CYS A 63 -1.67 6.72 -2.92
N MET A 64 -0.60 5.93 -3.13
CA MET A 64 -0.71 4.59 -3.71
C MET A 64 -1.50 3.67 -2.79
N PHE A 65 -1.18 3.68 -1.49
CA PHE A 65 -1.89 2.89 -0.49
C PHE A 65 -3.38 3.26 -0.44
N GLN A 66 -3.71 4.55 -0.42
CA GLN A 66 -5.09 4.99 -0.41
C GLN A 66 -5.85 4.60 -1.68
N ALA A 67 -5.20 4.63 -2.85
CA ALA A 67 -5.82 4.18 -4.10
C ALA A 67 -6.13 2.68 -4.11
N LEU A 68 -5.23 1.87 -3.55
CA LEU A 68 -5.43 0.43 -3.41
C LEU A 68 -6.55 0.11 -2.42
N VAL A 69 -6.64 0.85 -1.31
CA VAL A 69 -7.72 0.72 -0.32
C VAL A 69 -9.06 1.14 -0.92
N ASP A 70 -9.13 2.29 -1.59
CA ASP A 70 -10.36 2.82 -2.21
C ASP A 70 -10.99 1.83 -3.19
N THR A 71 -10.16 1.07 -3.91
CA THR A 71 -10.59 0.12 -4.95
C THR A 71 -10.57 -1.33 -4.48
N ASN A 72 -10.16 -1.59 -3.25
CA ASN A 72 -9.91 -2.92 -2.69
C ASN A 72 -9.14 -3.84 -3.65
N GLN A 73 -8.09 -3.31 -4.27
CA GLN A 73 -7.24 -4.05 -5.19
C GLN A 73 -5.94 -4.48 -4.52
N ARG A 74 -5.44 -5.63 -4.95
CA ARG A 74 -4.11 -6.08 -4.53
C ARG A 74 -3.06 -5.13 -5.11
N MET A 75 -2.03 -4.88 -4.32
CA MET A 75 -0.84 -4.16 -4.74
C MET A 75 -0.26 -4.79 -6.02
N PRO A 76 -0.15 -4.04 -7.13
CA PRO A 76 0.38 -4.54 -8.40
C PRO A 76 1.91 -4.76 -8.32
N ASP A 77 2.58 -4.06 -7.41
CA ASP A 77 4.01 -4.14 -7.14
C ASP A 77 4.24 -4.15 -5.61
N PRO A 78 5.17 -4.97 -5.07
CA PRO A 78 5.51 -5.01 -3.64
C PRO A 78 6.01 -3.68 -3.05
N ARG A 79 6.38 -2.72 -3.90
CA ARG A 79 6.82 -1.38 -3.52
C ARG A 79 5.67 -0.38 -3.44
N ALA A 80 4.52 -0.64 -4.07
CA ALA A 80 3.42 0.31 -4.12
C ALA A 80 2.65 0.36 -2.79
N GLY A 81 2.72 1.48 -2.06
CA GLY A 81 2.05 1.67 -0.78
C GLY A 81 2.70 0.89 0.36
N SER A 82 4.04 0.76 0.32
CA SER A 82 4.76 -0.25 1.09
C SER A 82 5.41 0.30 2.35
N ASN A 83 4.86 -0.08 3.51
CA ASN A 83 5.43 0.29 4.81
C ASN A 83 6.84 -0.30 5.06
N PRO A 84 7.17 -1.53 4.60
CA PRO A 84 8.53 -2.03 4.62
C PRO A 84 9.53 -1.17 3.85
N VAL A 85 9.15 -0.62 2.68
CA VAL A 85 9.99 0.33 1.92
C VAL A 85 10.29 1.56 2.76
N LEU A 86 9.26 2.18 3.35
CA LEU A 86 9.44 3.38 4.18
C LEU A 86 10.29 3.10 5.43
N THR A 87 10.06 1.97 6.10
CA THR A 87 10.84 1.56 7.28
C THR A 87 12.31 1.36 6.93
N GLY A 88 12.58 0.65 5.82
CA GLY A 88 13.94 0.42 5.37
C GLY A 88 14.63 1.69 4.85
N TYR A 89 13.89 2.60 4.23
CA TYR A 89 14.38 3.93 3.84
C TYR A 89 14.77 4.78 5.07
N GLY A 90 13.92 4.79 6.11
CA GLY A 90 14.23 5.46 7.38
C GLY A 90 15.48 4.87 8.03
N ALA A 91 15.56 3.54 8.13
CA ALA A 91 16.74 2.85 8.65
C ALA A 91 18.01 3.18 7.85
N ALA A 92 17.94 3.16 6.52
CA ALA A 92 19.06 3.49 5.65
C ALA A 92 19.55 4.93 5.88
N CYS A 93 18.65 5.90 6.06
CA CYS A 93 19.05 7.26 6.38
C CYS A 93 19.69 7.41 7.76
N THR A 94 19.23 6.66 8.77
CA THR A 94 19.87 6.66 10.09
C THR A 94 21.31 6.11 10.05
N LEU A 95 21.62 5.16 9.16
CA LEU A 95 22.98 4.66 8.96
C LEU A 95 23.95 5.73 8.43
N PHE A 96 23.42 6.77 7.77
CA PHE A 96 24.17 7.93 7.31
C PHE A 96 24.08 9.13 8.26
N ASN A 97 23.62 8.94 9.50
CA ASN A 97 23.42 9.97 10.53
C ASN A 97 22.35 11.03 10.19
N PHE A 98 21.37 10.70 9.35
CA PHE A 98 20.22 11.56 9.10
C PHE A 98 19.05 11.16 10.00
N THR A 99 18.49 12.13 10.73
CA THR A 99 17.25 12.00 11.48
C THR A 99 16.10 12.58 10.68
N LEU A 100 15.16 11.71 10.29
CA LEU A 100 13.93 12.14 9.64
C LEU A 100 12.97 12.68 10.70
N ALA A 101 12.43 13.87 10.46
CA ALA A 101 11.47 14.51 11.36
C ALA A 101 10.10 13.81 11.33
N ASN A 102 9.73 13.24 10.17
CA ASN A 102 8.45 12.57 9.98
C ASN A 102 8.58 11.05 10.11
N ALA A 103 7.56 10.45 10.71
CA ALA A 103 7.48 9.00 10.85
C ALA A 103 7.37 8.38 9.45
N THR A 104 8.33 7.51 9.10
CA THR A 104 8.34 6.72 7.87
C THR A 104 7.33 5.57 7.96
N LYS A 105 6.06 5.92 8.20
CA LYS A 105 4.95 4.99 8.30
C LYS A 105 3.77 5.55 7.55
N LEU A 106 3.07 4.69 6.81
CA LEU A 106 1.82 5.08 6.19
C LEU A 106 0.75 5.28 7.28
N ALA A 107 -0.07 6.31 7.10
CA ALA A 107 -1.26 6.50 7.90
C ALA A 107 -2.36 5.54 7.41
N ILE A 108 -3.19 5.07 8.35
CA ILE A 108 -4.41 4.32 8.02
C ILE A 108 -5.30 5.24 7.19
N ALA A 109 -5.75 4.74 6.03
CA ALA A 109 -6.68 5.49 5.19
C ALA A 109 -8.02 5.63 5.93
N ASN A 110 -8.65 6.81 5.89
CA ASN A 110 -9.87 7.12 6.66
C ASN A 110 -11.06 6.20 6.35
N ASN A 111 -11.02 5.51 5.20
CA ASN A 111 -12.03 4.57 4.71
C ASN A 111 -11.64 3.09 4.89
N TRP A 112 -10.54 2.79 5.59
CA TRP A 112 -10.13 1.42 5.84
C TRP A 112 -10.88 0.85 7.05
N ASP A 113 -11.89 0.00 6.79
CA ASP A 113 -12.76 -0.61 7.81
C ASP A 113 -12.16 -1.88 8.47
N GLY A 114 -10.83 -1.96 8.53
CA GLY A 114 -10.13 -3.10 9.12
C GLY A 114 -9.94 -4.30 8.18
N PRO A 115 -9.25 -5.36 8.66
CA PRO A 115 -8.99 -6.58 7.89
C PRO A 115 -10.25 -7.40 7.60
N PHE A 116 -11.40 -7.04 8.18
CA PHE A 116 -12.70 -7.66 7.96
C PHE A 116 -13.51 -6.97 6.85
N GLY A 117 -13.06 -5.80 6.37
CA GLY A 117 -13.64 -5.09 5.23
C GLY A 117 -13.33 -5.74 3.88
N MET A 118 -13.31 -7.08 3.80
CA MET A 118 -13.37 -7.75 2.51
C MET A 118 -14.68 -7.32 1.84
N PHE A 119 -14.57 -6.58 0.74
CA PHE A 119 -15.71 -6.37 -0.15
C PHE A 119 -16.20 -7.75 -0.60
N VAL A 120 -17.24 -8.27 0.06
CA VAL A 120 -17.97 -9.41 -0.45
C VAL A 120 -18.64 -8.90 -1.73
N PRO A 121 -18.29 -9.42 -2.92
CA PRO A 121 -18.97 -9.00 -4.13
C PRO A 121 -20.46 -9.24 -3.94
N THR A 122 -21.30 -8.26 -4.29
CA THR A 122 -22.75 -8.30 -4.04
C THR A 122 -23.38 -9.60 -4.54
N GLY A 123 -22.89 -10.12 -5.68
CA GLY A 123 -23.30 -11.41 -6.22
C GLY A 123 -22.96 -12.59 -5.31
N GLY A 124 -21.76 -12.62 -4.73
CA GLY A 124 -21.36 -13.65 -3.76
C GLY A 124 -22.22 -13.63 -2.50
N LEU A 125 -22.56 -12.42 -2.01
CA LEU A 125 -23.42 -12.25 -0.85
C LEU A 125 -24.86 -12.73 -1.12
N VAL A 126 -25.41 -12.42 -2.29
CA VAL A 126 -26.75 -12.90 -2.68
C VAL A 126 -26.80 -14.42 -2.77
N VAL A 127 -25.78 -15.05 -3.35
CA VAL A 127 -25.74 -16.51 -3.48
C VAL A 127 -25.61 -17.18 -2.12
N THR A 128 -24.71 -16.70 -1.25
CA THR A 128 -24.51 -17.32 0.07
C THR A 128 -25.72 -17.14 0.99
N VAL A 129 -26.32 -15.94 1.02
CA VAL A 129 -27.55 -15.67 1.78
C VAL A 129 -28.72 -16.46 1.19
N GLY A 130 -28.84 -16.52 -0.13
CA GLY A 130 -29.91 -17.26 -0.81
C GLY A 130 -29.87 -18.75 -0.53
N VAL A 131 -28.70 -19.39 -0.69
CA VAL A 131 -28.54 -20.82 -0.40
C VAL A 131 -28.74 -21.09 1.10
N GLY A 132 -28.19 -20.24 1.98
CA GLY A 132 -28.38 -20.36 3.42
C GLY A 132 -29.86 -20.25 3.84
N ALA A 133 -30.61 -19.32 3.24
CA ALA A 133 -32.04 -19.16 3.50
C ALA A 133 -32.84 -20.37 3.00
N ILE A 134 -32.54 -20.89 1.81
CA ILE A 134 -33.23 -22.07 1.26
C ILE A 134 -32.98 -23.29 2.15
N LEU A 135 -31.72 -23.55 2.52
CA LEU A 135 -31.37 -24.68 3.37
C LEU A 135 -31.92 -24.51 4.81
N GLY A 136 -31.93 -23.29 5.33
CA GLY A 136 -32.48 -22.96 6.65
C GLY A 136 -34.00 -23.14 6.70
N VAL A 137 -34.74 -22.61 5.73
CA VAL A 137 -36.20 -22.79 5.64
C VAL A 137 -36.52 -24.27 5.42
N SER A 138 -35.78 -24.96 4.55
CA SER A 138 -36.01 -26.38 4.27
C SER A 138 -35.80 -27.26 5.51
N SER A 139 -34.75 -26.97 6.30
CA SER A 139 -34.50 -27.70 7.56
C SER A 139 -35.56 -27.40 8.62
N ILE A 140 -36.02 -26.15 8.74
CA ILE A 140 -37.13 -25.78 9.63
C ILE A 140 -38.43 -26.49 9.22
N VAL A 141 -38.78 -26.50 7.94
CA VAL A 141 -40.00 -27.17 7.45
C VAL A 141 -39.93 -28.68 7.73
N LEU A 142 -38.78 -29.32 7.48
CA LEU A 142 -38.59 -30.72 7.81
C LEU A 142 -38.79 -30.99 9.31
N LEU A 143 -38.18 -30.19 10.20
CA LEU A 143 -38.34 -30.32 11.66
C LEU A 143 -39.75 -29.98 12.16
N SER A 144 -40.46 -29.09 11.49
CA SER A 144 -41.82 -28.64 11.86
C SER A 144 -42.93 -29.55 11.31
N SER A 145 -42.57 -30.47 10.42
CA SER A 145 -43.48 -31.47 9.83
C SER A 145 -43.18 -32.90 10.30
N MET A 146 -42.29 -33.06 11.29
CA MET A 146 -42.14 -34.29 12.08
C MET A 146 -43.10 -34.32 13.26
#